data_AF-A0AAV1LM56-F1
#
_entry.id   AF-A0AAV1LM56-F1
#
_cell.length_a   1.000
_cell.length_b   1.000
_cell.length_c   1.000
_cell.angle_alpha   90.00
_cell.angle_beta   90.00
_cell.angle_gamma   90.00
#
_symmetry.space_group_name_H-M   'P 1'
#
loop_
_entity.id
_entity.type
_entity.pdbx_description
1 polymer ?
#
loop_
_entity_poly.entity_id
_entity_poly.type
_entity_poly.pdbx_seq_one_letter_code
_entity_poly.pdbx_strand_id
1 'polypeptide(L)'
;MSHKKAVEALNRTLQYLRSNTCVINNVMGGMVVLLAGDFRQTSPVIQKGTPADEIKACLKSSILWNKVTKFSSTTNMRVHLYNDINARNYADTLLKIADGRLETDAEGCVKLTRDFCNLVQNHSELIASVYSDLTNNMQEDKLLCEKAILAPKNESVNKINSDILSEVAGEITEYLSVDTEQSTSYPVELWW
;
A
#
# COMPACT_ATOMS: atom_id res chain seq x y z
N MET A 1 -3.78 1.45 7.22
CA MET A 1 -2.67 0.53 7.53
C MET A 1 -2.21 0.50 8.99
N SER A 2 -1.98 1.62 9.70
CA SER A 2 -1.48 1.54 11.10
C SER A 2 -2.56 1.13 12.11
N HIS A 3 -2.22 0.21 13.02
CA HIS A 3 -3.09 -0.17 14.14
C HIS A 3 -3.22 0.99 15.15
N LYS A 4 -4.42 1.25 15.67
CA LYS A 4 -4.72 2.37 16.58
C LYS A 4 -3.81 2.43 17.82
N LYS A 5 -3.47 1.26 18.36
CA LYS A 5 -2.54 1.10 19.49
C LYS A 5 -1.20 1.80 19.27
N ALA A 6 -0.70 1.90 18.04
CA ALA A 6 0.54 2.63 17.76
C ALA A 6 0.39 4.13 18.07
N VAL A 7 -0.74 4.73 17.67
CA VAL A 7 -1.07 6.14 17.94
C VAL A 7 -1.39 6.35 19.42
N GLU A 8 -2.07 5.41 20.07
CA GLU A 8 -2.35 5.45 21.51
C GLU A 8 -1.07 5.31 22.35
N ALA A 9 -0.15 4.44 21.94
CA ALA A 9 1.16 4.30 22.55
C ALA A 9 1.98 5.58 22.39
N LEU A 10 2.01 6.16 21.18
CA LEU A 10 2.65 7.46 20.94
C LEU A 10 2.10 8.54 21.88
N ASN A 11 0.77 8.63 22.02
CA ASN A 11 0.14 9.56 22.93
C ASN A 11 0.63 9.38 24.38
N ARG A 12 0.64 8.15 24.88
CA ARG A 12 1.10 7.84 26.24
C ARG A 12 2.59 8.14 26.43
N THR A 13 3.42 7.81 25.45
CA THR A 13 4.86 8.07 25.48
C THR A 13 5.14 9.58 25.52
N LEU A 14 4.46 10.37 24.69
CA LEU A 14 4.64 11.83 24.68
C LEU A 14 4.14 12.49 25.98
N GLN A 15 3.03 12.00 26.53
CA GLN A 15 2.55 12.43 27.85
C GLN A 15 3.59 12.13 28.94
N TYR A 16 4.14 10.91 28.95
CA TYR A 16 5.16 10.50 29.90
C TYR A 16 6.43 11.37 29.80
N LEU A 17 6.98 11.52 28.59
CA LEU A 17 8.19 12.30 28.37
C LEU A 17 8.02 13.79 28.74
N ARG A 18 6.80 14.32 28.64
CA ARG A 18 6.49 15.73 28.94
C ARG A 18 5.82 15.94 30.30
N SER A 19 5.80 14.92 31.15
CA SER A 19 5.13 14.95 32.46
C SER A 19 5.69 15.99 33.44
N ASN A 20 6.89 16.53 33.19
CA ASN A 20 7.50 17.61 33.98
C ASN A 20 6.99 19.01 33.61
N THR A 21 6.19 19.14 32.54
CA THR A 21 5.51 20.39 32.20
C THR A 21 4.11 20.40 32.83
N CYS A 22 3.71 21.54 33.40
CA CYS A 22 2.63 21.69 34.40
C CYS A 22 1.19 21.37 33.91
N VAL A 23 1.02 20.62 32.83
CA VAL A 23 -0.27 20.27 32.23
C VAL A 23 -0.42 18.75 32.13
N ILE A 24 -0.92 18.18 33.22
CA ILE A 24 -1.26 16.75 33.31
C ILE A 24 -2.42 16.47 32.33
N ASN A 25 -2.30 15.41 31.52
CA ASN A 25 -3.32 14.87 30.60
C ASN A 25 -3.53 15.55 29.23
N ASN A 26 -2.59 16.36 28.72
CA ASN A 26 -2.70 16.84 27.33
C ASN A 26 -2.59 15.70 26.31
N VAL A 27 -3.47 15.70 25.29
CA VAL A 27 -3.35 14.81 24.13
C VAL A 27 -1.99 15.01 23.46
N MET A 28 -1.30 13.92 23.13
CA MET A 28 0.05 13.89 22.56
C MET A 28 1.08 14.68 23.38
N GLY A 29 0.91 14.75 24.71
CA GLY A 29 1.76 15.55 25.59
C GLY A 29 1.73 17.05 25.28
N GLY A 30 0.72 17.54 24.55
CA GLY A 30 0.62 18.92 24.08
C GLY A 30 1.40 19.19 22.79
N MET A 31 1.84 18.16 22.06
CA MET A 31 2.42 18.31 20.73
C MET A 31 1.33 18.42 19.67
N VAL A 32 1.57 19.25 18.66
CA VAL A 32 0.77 19.21 17.43
C VAL A 32 1.21 17.99 16.62
N VAL A 33 0.25 17.12 16.32
CA VAL A 33 0.47 15.93 15.49
C VAL A 33 -0.44 16.02 14.27
N LEU A 34 0.17 16.00 13.08
CA LEU A 34 -0.55 15.93 11.81
C LEU A 34 -0.65 14.48 11.37
N LEU A 35 -1.87 14.00 11.19
CA LEU A 35 -2.15 12.68 10.63
C LEU A 35 -2.58 12.86 9.18
N ALA A 36 -1.85 12.23 8.26
CA ALA A 36 -2.16 12.24 6.83
C ALA A 36 -2.38 10.80 6.35
N GLY A 37 -3.40 10.60 5.52
CA GLY A 37 -3.72 9.31 4.94
C GLY A 37 -5.12 9.29 4.34
N ASP A 38 -5.43 8.20 3.65
CA ASP A 38 -6.75 7.96 3.06
C ASP A 38 -7.36 6.70 3.68
N PHE A 39 -8.52 6.85 4.33
CA PHE A 39 -9.23 5.74 4.96
C PHE A 39 -9.97 4.84 3.97
N ARG A 40 -9.97 5.19 2.68
CA ARG A 40 -10.44 4.32 1.59
C ARG A 40 -9.35 3.35 1.11
N GLN A 41 -8.13 3.48 1.63
CA GLN A 41 -7.05 2.52 1.42
C GLN A 41 -7.16 1.34 2.41
N THR A 42 -6.18 0.43 2.36
CA THR A 42 -6.18 -0.80 3.14
C THR A 42 -6.25 -0.56 4.66
N SER A 43 -7.15 -1.31 5.29
CA SER A 43 -7.28 -1.42 6.75
C SER A 43 -5.98 -1.98 7.38
N PRO A 44 -5.78 -1.80 8.70
CA PRO A 44 -4.73 -2.50 9.41
C PRO A 44 -4.88 -4.01 9.27
N VAL A 45 -3.77 -4.70 8.97
CA VAL A 45 -3.77 -6.17 8.83
C VAL A 45 -3.81 -6.81 10.21
N ILE A 46 -4.82 -7.65 10.46
CA ILE A 46 -4.95 -8.47 11.68
C ILE A 46 -4.85 -9.93 11.28
N GLN A 47 -3.70 -10.55 11.55
CA GLN A 47 -3.49 -11.96 11.25
C GLN A 47 -4.51 -12.82 11.98
N LYS A 48 -5.23 -13.67 11.24
CA LYS A 48 -6.30 -14.55 11.76
C LYS A 48 -7.43 -13.77 12.46
N GLY A 49 -7.58 -12.48 12.18
CA GLY A 49 -8.63 -11.63 12.72
C GLY A 49 -9.94 -11.74 11.93
N THR A 50 -11.02 -11.30 12.56
CA THR A 50 -12.32 -11.09 11.90
C THR A 50 -12.42 -9.67 11.32
N PRO A 51 -13.36 -9.39 10.41
CA PRO A 51 -13.63 -8.03 9.96
C PRO A 51 -13.92 -7.05 11.11
N ALA A 52 -14.53 -7.52 12.20
CA ALA A 52 -14.76 -6.73 13.40
C ALA A 52 -13.45 -6.35 14.11
N ASP A 53 -12.46 -7.25 14.12
CA ASP A 53 -11.13 -6.98 14.68
C ASP A 53 -10.39 -5.91 13.87
N GLU A 54 -10.49 -5.96 12.54
CA GLU A 54 -9.92 -4.94 11.65
C GLU A 54 -10.53 -3.55 11.92
N ILE A 55 -11.87 -3.47 12.01
CA ILE A 55 -12.57 -2.23 12.36
C ILE A 55 -12.10 -1.75 13.74
N LYS A 56 -11.99 -2.65 14.73
CA LYS A 56 -11.54 -2.31 16.08
C LYS A 56 -10.09 -1.84 16.11
N ALA A 57 -9.26 -2.32 15.19
CA ALA A 57 -7.87 -1.92 15.02
C ALA A 57 -7.70 -0.57 14.31
N CYS A 58 -8.70 -0.13 13.55
CA CYS A 58 -8.65 1.15 12.84
C CYS A 58 -8.54 2.35 13.79
N LEU A 59 -7.84 3.40 13.35
CA LEU A 59 -7.68 4.63 14.12
C LEU A 59 -9.02 5.28 14.49
N LYS A 60 -10.03 5.19 13.62
CA LYS A 60 -11.39 5.70 13.88
C LYS A 60 -12.05 5.07 15.12
N SER A 61 -11.59 3.89 15.53
CA SER A 61 -12.05 3.16 16.72
C SER A 61 -11.22 3.46 17.97
N SER A 62 -10.31 4.44 17.92
CA SER A 62 -9.55 4.92 19.08
C SER A 62 -10.33 5.95 19.86
N ILE A 63 -10.11 5.98 21.18
CA ILE A 63 -10.60 7.06 22.06
C ILE A 63 -10.07 8.44 21.64
N LEU A 64 -8.91 8.47 20.99
CA LEU A 64 -8.26 9.70 20.52
C LEU A 64 -8.96 10.29 19.28
N TRP A 65 -9.72 9.49 18.54
CA TRP A 65 -10.34 9.94 17.29
C TRP A 65 -11.29 11.12 17.51
N ASN A 66 -11.99 11.15 18.65
CA ASN A 66 -12.88 12.24 19.05
C ASN A 66 -12.15 13.57 19.32
N LYS A 67 -10.81 13.54 19.39
CA LYS A 67 -9.95 14.72 19.58
C LYS A 67 -9.28 15.17 18.27
N VAL A 68 -9.46 14.42 17.19
CA VAL A 68 -8.86 14.74 15.88
C VAL A 68 -9.72 15.77 15.17
N THR A 69 -9.11 16.90 14.80
CA THR A 69 -9.70 17.85 13.86
C THR A 69 -9.48 17.34 12.44
N LYS A 70 -10.54 17.30 11.64
CA LYS A 70 -10.52 16.70 10.30
C LYS A 70 -10.40 17.78 9.23
N PHE A 71 -9.45 17.59 8.32
CA PHE A 71 -9.30 18.38 7.11
C PHE A 71 -9.39 17.45 5.90
N SER A 72 -10.14 17.85 4.88
CA SER A 72 -10.31 17.09 3.64
C SER A 72 -9.71 17.86 2.47
N SER A 73 -8.80 17.23 1.73
CA SER A 73 -8.36 17.75 0.43
C SER A 73 -9.25 17.19 -0.67
N THR A 74 -9.94 18.06 -1.39
CA THR A 74 -10.82 17.70 -2.51
C THR A 74 -10.14 17.84 -3.87
N THR A 75 -8.99 18.51 -3.92
CA THR A 75 -8.28 18.78 -5.18
C THR A 75 -7.33 17.64 -5.51
N ASN A 76 -7.63 16.89 -6.58
CA ASN A 76 -6.69 15.93 -7.13
C ASN A 76 -5.62 16.66 -7.95
N MET A 77 -4.45 16.88 -7.35
CA MET A 77 -3.35 17.59 -8.01
C MET A 77 -2.84 16.87 -9.27
N ARG A 78 -2.94 15.54 -9.35
CA ARG A 78 -2.53 14.80 -10.57
C ARG A 78 -3.41 15.19 -11.76
N VAL A 79 -4.72 15.29 -11.54
CA VAL A 79 -5.64 15.73 -12.59
C VAL A 79 -5.52 17.23 -12.86
N HIS A 80 -5.34 18.03 -11.80
CA HIS A 80 -5.27 19.48 -11.91
C HIS A 80 -4.05 19.97 -12.72
N LEU A 81 -2.88 19.37 -12.51
CA LEU A 81 -1.63 19.80 -13.14
C LEU A 81 -1.58 19.52 -14.65
N TYR A 82 -2.18 18.42 -15.10
CA TYR A 82 -2.12 18.00 -16.50
C TYR A 82 -3.38 18.34 -17.32
N ASN A 83 -4.45 18.80 -16.65
CA ASN A 83 -5.76 19.14 -17.23
C ASN A 83 -6.32 18.08 -18.21
N ASP A 84 -5.98 16.81 -17.97
CA ASP A 84 -6.42 15.69 -18.79
C ASP A 84 -7.84 15.25 -18.39
N ILE A 85 -8.76 15.33 -19.35
CA ILE A 85 -10.17 14.96 -19.20
C ILE A 85 -10.30 13.45 -18.91
N ASN A 86 -9.48 12.61 -19.52
CA ASN A 86 -9.52 11.17 -19.31
C ASN A 86 -9.03 10.82 -17.90
N ALA A 87 -7.94 11.43 -17.45
CA ALA A 87 -7.45 11.29 -16.08
C ALA A 87 -8.48 11.76 -15.04
N ARG A 88 -9.24 12.82 -15.35
CA ARG A 88 -10.36 13.30 -14.51
C ARG A 88 -11.47 12.26 -14.41
N ASN A 89 -11.95 11.76 -15.54
CA ASN A 89 -13.02 10.75 -15.59
C ASN A 89 -12.60 9.45 -14.87
N TYR A 90 -11.34 9.05 -15.03
CA TYR A 90 -10.76 7.90 -14.34
C TYR A 90 -10.73 8.12 -12.82
N ALA A 91 -10.24 9.28 -12.36
CA ALA A 91 -10.20 9.62 -10.94
C ALA A 91 -11.60 9.69 -10.31
N ASP A 92 -12.58 10.27 -11.01
CA ASP A 92 -13.97 10.33 -10.53
C ASP A 92 -14.59 8.94 -10.41
N THR A 93 -14.27 8.04 -11.33
CA THR A 93 -14.73 6.65 -11.27
C THR A 93 -14.08 5.90 -10.10
N LEU A 94 -12.77 6.07 -9.88
CA LEU A 94 -12.08 5.53 -8.70
C LEU A 94 -12.69 6.04 -7.39
N LEU A 95 -13.07 7.31 -7.32
CA LEU A 95 -13.75 7.86 -6.14
C LEU A 95 -15.12 7.19 -5.90
N LYS A 96 -15.90 6.95 -6.95
CA LYS A 96 -17.19 6.23 -6.85
C LYS A 96 -16.99 4.79 -6.36
N ILE A 97 -15.96 4.10 -6.83
CA ILE A 97 -15.59 2.75 -6.35
C ILE A 97 -15.25 2.82 -4.85
N ALA A 98 -14.35 3.74 -4.48
CA ALA A 98 -13.85 3.88 -3.11
C ALA A 98 -14.94 4.29 -2.10
N ASP A 99 -15.94 5.06 -2.54
CA ASP A 99 -17.10 5.45 -1.74
C ASP A 99 -18.23 4.39 -1.75
N GLY A 100 -18.08 3.29 -2.49
CA GLY A 100 -19.10 2.23 -2.60
C GLY A 100 -20.39 2.68 -3.32
N ARG A 101 -20.27 3.58 -4.31
CA ARG A 101 -21.42 4.16 -5.04
C ARG A 101 -21.69 3.53 -6.41
N LEU A 102 -20.85 2.60 -6.84
CA LEU A 102 -21.10 1.86 -8.08
C LEU A 102 -22.01 0.66 -7.79
N GLU A 103 -22.83 0.31 -8.78
CA GLU A 103 -23.65 -0.88 -8.72
C GLU A 103 -22.78 -2.14 -8.65
N THR A 104 -23.21 -3.08 -7.82
CA THR A 104 -22.59 -4.39 -7.68
C THR A 104 -23.54 -5.46 -8.18
N ASP A 105 -22.99 -6.58 -8.64
CA ASP A 105 -23.77 -7.78 -8.91
C ASP A 105 -24.27 -8.46 -7.62
N ALA A 106 -24.91 -9.64 -7.77
CA ALA A 106 -25.47 -10.39 -6.65
C ALA A 106 -24.39 -10.87 -5.65
N GLU A 107 -23.14 -10.98 -6.12
CA GLU A 107 -21.97 -11.38 -5.35
C GLU A 107 -21.26 -10.19 -4.69
N GLY A 108 -21.72 -8.96 -4.95
CA GLY A 108 -21.13 -7.74 -4.40
C GLY A 108 -19.91 -7.24 -5.18
N CYS A 109 -19.67 -7.76 -6.39
CA CYS A 109 -18.58 -7.33 -7.26
C CYS A 109 -18.99 -6.11 -8.09
N VAL A 110 -18.08 -5.14 -8.18
CA VAL A 110 -18.24 -3.96 -9.05
C VAL A 110 -18.00 -4.37 -10.50
N LYS A 111 -18.95 -4.07 -11.38
CA LYS A 111 -18.80 -4.33 -12.81
C LYS A 111 -17.93 -3.25 -13.46
N LEU A 112 -16.71 -3.61 -13.84
CA LEU A 112 -15.81 -2.73 -14.59
C LEU A 112 -16.10 -2.78 -16.09
N THR A 113 -16.14 -1.62 -16.73
CA THR A 113 -16.31 -1.51 -18.19
C THR A 113 -14.96 -1.47 -18.90
N ARG A 114 -14.94 -1.82 -20.18
CA ARG A 114 -13.73 -1.75 -21.02
C ARG A 114 -13.21 -0.32 -21.20
N ASP A 115 -14.08 0.67 -21.04
CA ASP A 115 -13.71 2.09 -21.07
C ASP A 115 -12.88 2.50 -19.85
N PHE A 116 -12.97 1.73 -18.75
CA PHE A 116 -12.25 1.99 -17.51
C PHE A 116 -10.96 1.16 -17.39
N CYS A 117 -10.95 -0.07 -17.90
CA CYS A 117 -9.79 -0.96 -17.82
C CYS A 117 -9.71 -1.95 -18.99
N ASN A 118 -8.48 -2.34 -19.32
CA ASN A 118 -8.22 -3.41 -20.29
C ASN A 118 -8.27 -4.76 -19.56
N LEU A 119 -9.35 -5.50 -19.76
CA LEU A 119 -9.52 -6.83 -19.19
C LEU A 119 -8.77 -7.87 -20.03
N VAL A 120 -7.96 -8.68 -19.35
CA VAL A 120 -7.21 -9.81 -19.93
C VAL A 120 -7.73 -11.14 -19.36
N GLN A 121 -7.56 -12.23 -20.10
CA GLN A 121 -8.11 -13.54 -19.71
C GLN A 121 -7.17 -14.35 -18.80
N ASN A 122 -5.87 -14.10 -18.88
CA ASN A 122 -4.85 -14.89 -18.17
C ASN A 122 -3.60 -14.05 -17.85
N HIS A 123 -2.69 -14.63 -17.04
CA HIS A 123 -1.45 -13.97 -16.63
C HIS A 123 -0.49 -13.71 -17.80
N SER A 124 -0.43 -14.60 -18.79
CA SER A 124 0.48 -14.42 -19.94
C SER A 124 0.10 -13.21 -20.78
N GLU A 125 -1.20 -13.00 -21.03
CA GLU A 125 -1.72 -11.80 -21.68
C GLU A 125 -1.43 -10.53 -20.85
N LEU A 126 -1.55 -10.61 -19.52
CA LEU A 126 -1.20 -9.49 -18.63
C LEU A 126 0.28 -9.13 -18.75
N ILE A 127 1.17 -10.12 -18.66
CA ILE A 127 2.61 -9.94 -18.76
C ILE A 127 2.96 -9.31 -20.12
N ALA A 128 2.46 -9.87 -21.23
CA ALA A 128 2.72 -9.35 -22.57
C ALA A 128 2.17 -7.93 -22.77
N SER A 129 1.05 -7.58 -22.12
CA SER A 129 0.47 -6.23 -22.21
C SER A 129 1.29 -5.17 -21.48
N VAL A 130 1.98 -5.55 -20.39
CA VAL A 130 2.83 -4.64 -19.60
C VAL A 130 4.24 -4.63 -20.17
N TYR A 131 4.85 -5.80 -20.34
CA TYR A 131 6.18 -6.01 -20.87
C TYR A 131 6.10 -6.62 -22.28
N SER A 132 5.78 -5.78 -23.26
CA SER A 132 5.85 -6.15 -24.67
C SER A 132 7.28 -6.57 -25.02
N ASP A 133 7.52 -7.81 -25.44
CA ASP A 133 8.85 -8.34 -25.82
C ASP A 133 9.94 -8.10 -24.76
N LEU A 134 9.89 -8.90 -23.68
CA LEU A 134 10.89 -8.90 -22.61
C LEU A 134 12.32 -9.02 -23.16
N THR A 135 12.55 -9.87 -24.17
CA THR A 135 13.90 -10.17 -24.66
C THR A 135 14.66 -8.95 -25.21
N ASN A 136 13.96 -8.05 -25.91
CA ASN A 136 14.55 -6.84 -26.46
C ASN A 136 14.58 -5.68 -25.45
N ASN A 137 13.63 -5.66 -24.51
CA ASN A 137 13.44 -4.56 -23.57
C ASN A 137 14.26 -4.67 -22.28
N MET A 138 14.87 -5.83 -21.99
CA MET A 138 15.75 -5.98 -20.82
C MET A 138 17.04 -5.15 -20.87
N GLN A 139 17.40 -4.59 -22.04
CA GLN A 139 18.55 -3.69 -22.16
C GLN A 139 18.22 -2.23 -21.79
N GLU A 140 16.92 -1.89 -21.69
CA GLU A 140 16.48 -0.55 -21.32
C GLU A 140 16.03 -0.50 -19.86
N ASP A 141 16.98 -0.29 -18.94
CA ASP A 141 16.74 -0.18 -17.49
C ASP A 141 15.56 0.73 -17.15
N LYS A 142 15.41 1.83 -17.90
CA LYS A 142 14.36 2.82 -17.68
C LYS A 142 12.95 2.28 -17.90
N LEU A 143 12.76 1.43 -18.92
CA LEU A 143 11.45 0.88 -19.27
C LEU A 143 10.96 -0.15 -18.24
N LEU A 144 11.90 -0.88 -17.63
CA LEU A 144 11.61 -1.81 -16.53
C LEU A 144 11.21 -1.06 -15.25
N CYS A 145 11.86 0.07 -14.95
CA CYS A 145 11.54 0.86 -13.75
C CYS A 145 10.18 1.57 -13.81
N GLU A 146 9.62 1.80 -15.00
CA GLU A 146 8.35 2.53 -15.18
C GLU A 146 7.10 1.64 -15.08
N LYS A 147 7.27 0.31 -14.98
CA LYS A 147 6.20 -0.67 -15.07
C LYS A 147 6.14 -1.57 -13.85
N ALA A 148 4.93 -1.99 -13.47
CA ALA A 148 4.73 -2.93 -12.37
C ALA A 148 3.46 -3.75 -12.60
N ILE A 149 3.51 -5.01 -12.17
CA ILE A 149 2.32 -5.87 -12.06
C ILE A 149 2.03 -6.04 -10.58
N LEU A 150 0.81 -5.71 -10.18
CA LEU A 150 0.34 -5.86 -8.80
C LEU A 150 -0.62 -7.04 -8.73
N ALA A 151 -0.47 -7.89 -7.71
CA ALA A 151 -1.36 -8.99 -7.43
C ALA A 151 -1.78 -8.99 -5.95
N PRO A 152 -2.98 -9.48 -5.62
CA PRO A 152 -3.53 -9.40 -4.26
C PRO A 152 -2.83 -10.35 -3.26
N LYS A 153 -2.12 -11.38 -3.75
CA LYS A 153 -1.48 -12.41 -2.92
C LYS A 153 -0.02 -12.59 -3.33
N ASN A 154 0.85 -12.80 -2.33
CA ASN A 154 2.28 -13.08 -2.56
C ASN A 154 2.50 -14.33 -3.40
N GLU A 155 1.65 -15.37 -3.28
CA GLU A 155 1.74 -16.56 -4.12
C GLU A 155 1.55 -16.23 -5.61
N SER A 156 0.58 -15.37 -5.94
CA SER A 156 0.34 -14.91 -7.32
C SER A 156 1.50 -14.03 -7.81
N VAL A 157 2.04 -13.16 -6.95
CA VAL A 157 3.24 -12.37 -7.26
C VAL A 157 4.42 -13.28 -7.57
N ASN A 158 4.70 -14.27 -6.71
CA ASN A 158 5.81 -15.20 -6.90
C ASN A 158 5.67 -15.98 -8.20
N LYS A 159 4.47 -16.47 -8.52
CA LYS A 159 4.21 -17.16 -9.78
C LYS A 159 4.51 -16.28 -10.99
N ILE A 160 3.95 -15.06 -11.03
CA ILE A 160 4.18 -14.11 -12.14
C ILE A 160 5.66 -13.75 -12.25
N ASN A 161 6.34 -13.52 -11.12
CA ASN A 161 7.77 -13.21 -11.12
C ASN A 161 8.61 -14.37 -11.67
N SER A 162 8.30 -15.61 -11.28
CA SER A 162 8.99 -16.80 -11.82
C SER A 162 8.73 -16.97 -13.32
N ASP A 163 7.48 -16.76 -13.77
CA ASP A 163 7.13 -16.83 -15.20
C ASP A 163 7.96 -15.80 -15.99
N ILE A 164 8.00 -14.54 -15.55
CA ILE A 164 8.82 -13.48 -16.19
C ILE A 164 10.32 -13.81 -16.16
N LEU A 165 10.86 -14.21 -15.02
CA LEU A 165 12.29 -14.53 -14.87
C LEU A 165 12.71 -15.69 -15.77
N SER A 166 11.82 -16.65 -16.05
CA SER A 166 12.10 -17.77 -16.95
C SER A 166 12.24 -17.38 -18.42
N GLU A 167 11.69 -16.22 -18.81
CA GLU A 167 11.77 -15.68 -20.19
C GLU A 167 12.98 -14.76 -20.38
N VAL A 168 13.62 -14.31 -19.29
CA VAL A 168 14.79 -13.43 -19.34
C VAL A 168 16.05 -14.23 -19.65
N ALA A 169 16.76 -13.84 -20.71
CA ALA A 169 18.07 -14.41 -21.03
C ALA A 169 19.14 -13.87 -20.06
N GLY A 170 19.80 -14.75 -19.32
CA GLY A 170 20.87 -14.38 -18.40
C GLY A 170 21.38 -15.55 -17.56
N GLU A 171 22.44 -15.32 -16.79
CA GLU A 171 22.93 -16.28 -15.81
C GLU A 171 22.06 -16.23 -14.55
N ILE A 172 21.63 -17.38 -14.06
CA ILE A 172 20.85 -17.50 -12.83
C ILE A 172 21.81 -17.43 -11.65
N THR A 173 21.62 -16.44 -10.78
CA THR A 173 22.32 -16.34 -9.50
C THR A 173 21.35 -16.58 -8.36
N GLU A 174 21.67 -17.52 -7.48
CA GLU A 174 20.88 -17.80 -6.28
C GLU A 174 21.53 -17.16 -5.04
N TYR A 175 20.74 -16.44 -4.25
CA TYR A 175 21.16 -15.84 -2.99
C TYR A 175 20.45 -16.55 -1.83
N LEU A 176 21.20 -17.30 -1.04
CA LEU A 176 20.65 -18.06 0.10
C LEU A 176 20.58 -17.16 1.35
N SER A 177 19.43 -17.16 2.03
CA SER A 177 19.31 -16.55 3.36
C SER A 177 19.93 -17.44 4.43
N VAL A 178 20.41 -16.82 5.51
CA VAL A 178 20.88 -17.51 6.71
C VAL A 178 19.91 -17.20 7.84
N ASP A 179 19.04 -18.16 8.16
CA ASP A 179 17.95 -17.98 9.14
C ASP A 179 18.39 -18.30 10.58
N THR A 180 19.62 -18.78 10.78
CA THR A 180 20.19 -19.09 12.10
C THR A 180 21.70 -18.86 12.06
N GLU A 181 22.22 -18.07 13.00
CA GLU A 181 23.66 -17.92 13.18
C GLU A 181 24.26 -19.27 13.62
N GLN A 182 25.08 -19.87 12.77
CA GLN A 182 26.13 -20.76 13.25
C GLN A 182 27.25 -19.85 13.77
N SER A 183 27.56 -19.93 15.07
CA SER A 183 28.69 -19.22 15.68
C SER A 183 30.02 -19.65 15.05
N THR A 184 30.36 -19.05 13.93
CA THR A 184 31.72 -19.01 13.39
C THR A 184 31.99 -17.60 12.92
N SER A 185 32.70 -16.86 13.77
CA SER A 185 33.52 -15.67 13.51
C SER A 185 33.53 -15.19 12.05
N TYR A 186 32.74 -14.16 11.74
CA TYR A 186 33.01 -13.32 10.58
C TYR A 186 33.74 -12.06 11.01
N PRO A 187 34.74 -11.60 10.23
CA PRO A 187 35.40 -10.33 10.49
C PRO A 187 34.40 -9.18 10.34
N VAL A 188 34.46 -8.26 11.28
CA VAL A 188 33.59 -7.07 11.39
C VAL A 188 33.99 -6.06 10.32
N GLU A 189 33.76 -6.33 9.04
CA GLU A 189 33.76 -5.28 8.03
C GLU A 189 32.77 -5.63 6.92
N LEU A 190 31.62 -4.94 6.93
CA LEU A 190 30.86 -4.44 5.78
C LEU A 190 29.40 -4.17 6.19
N TRP A 191 29.15 -2.96 6.69
CA TRP A 191 27.84 -2.31 6.60
C TRP A 191 28.06 -0.82 6.33
N TRP A 192 27.83 -0.41 5.08
CA TRP A 192 27.41 0.94 4.71
C TRP A 192 25.94 0.86 4.34
#